data_AF-A0A0M2WCR9-F1
#
_entry.id   AF-A0A0M2WCR9-F1
#
_cell.length_a   1.000
_cell.length_b   1.000
_cell.length_c   1.000
_cell.angle_alpha   90.00
_cell.angle_beta   90.00
_cell.angle_gamma   90.00
#
_symmetry.space_group_name_H-M   'P 1'
#
loop_
_entity.id
_entity.type
_entity.pdbx_description
1 polymer ?
#
loop_
_entity_poly.entity_id
_entity_poly.type
_entity_poly.pdbx_seq_one_letter_code
_entity_poly.pdbx_strand_id
1 'polypeptide(L)'
;PPPAHIVLESDGKETVPADPDQPRGAFTAAHAAKEQHVAISTISFGTPDGTVTLGDTQVPVPVDDSTLQTISEISGGEAFHASTLDQLNHVYDTLQSIIGYDSVPADASAPWARLSVLILVAALGAAVVVDRRLPR
;
A
#
# COMPACT_ATOMS: atom_id res chain seq x y z
N PRO A 1 -5.72 -16.81 4.60
CA PRO A 1 -5.02 -16.26 3.41
C PRO A 1 -4.67 -14.79 3.64
N PRO A 2 -3.45 -14.33 3.31
CA PRO A 2 -3.12 -12.91 3.39
C PRO A 2 -3.97 -12.10 2.38
N PRO A 3 -4.36 -10.86 2.71
CA PRO A 3 -5.06 -9.99 1.78
C PRO A 3 -4.16 -9.69 0.57
N ALA A 4 -4.69 -9.84 -0.63
CA ALA A 4 -4.00 -9.56 -1.88
C ALA A 4 -4.72 -8.40 -2.58
N HIS A 5 -3.94 -7.40 -3.03
CA HIS A 5 -4.42 -6.23 -3.73
C HIS A 5 -3.55 -6.02 -4.98
N ILE A 6 -4.19 -5.65 -6.08
CA ILE A 6 -3.51 -5.33 -7.35
C ILE A 6 -3.67 -3.82 -7.57
N VAL A 7 -2.57 -3.16 -7.91
CA VAL A 7 -2.58 -1.77 -8.38
C VAL A 7 -2.28 -1.81 -9.87
N LEU A 8 -3.25 -1.38 -10.69
CA LEU A 8 -3.14 -1.32 -12.13
C LEU A 8 -2.93 0.13 -12.55
N GLU A 9 -1.79 0.41 -13.16
CA GLU A 9 -1.42 1.73 -13.66
C GLU A 9 -1.44 1.71 -15.19
N SER A 10 -2.19 2.62 -15.81
CA SER A 10 -2.33 2.68 -17.27
C SER A 10 -2.32 4.11 -17.81
N ASP A 11 -1.53 4.33 -18.86
CA ASP A 11 -1.33 5.61 -19.55
C ASP A 11 -2.20 5.78 -20.81
N GLY A 12 -3.10 4.83 -21.08
CA GLY A 12 -3.98 4.85 -22.24
C GLY A 12 -4.99 3.72 -22.29
N LYS A 13 -5.72 3.64 -23.41
CA LYS A 13 -6.69 2.59 -23.75
C LYS A 13 -5.99 1.24 -23.95
N GLU A 14 -6.64 0.15 -23.53
CA GLU A 14 -6.18 -1.22 -23.80
C GLU A 14 -6.00 -1.43 -25.32
N THR A 15 -4.78 -1.75 -25.74
CA THR A 15 -4.43 -1.89 -27.16
C THR A 15 -4.64 -3.31 -27.68
N VAL A 16 -4.61 -4.33 -26.81
CA VAL A 16 -4.82 -5.74 -27.16
C VAL A 16 -5.37 -6.52 -25.94
N PRO A 17 -6.54 -7.17 -26.01
CA PRO A 17 -7.51 -7.20 -27.11
C PRO A 17 -8.27 -5.87 -27.23
N ALA A 18 -8.75 -5.52 -28.43
CA ALA A 18 -9.54 -4.30 -28.66
C ALA A 18 -10.94 -4.34 -28.00
N ASP A 19 -11.37 -5.52 -27.55
CA ASP A 19 -12.63 -5.73 -26.84
C ASP A 19 -12.31 -6.27 -25.43
N PRO A 20 -12.58 -5.48 -24.37
CA PRO A 20 -12.27 -5.83 -22.99
C PRO A 20 -13.12 -7.00 -22.45
N ASP A 21 -14.21 -7.40 -23.13
CA ASP A 21 -15.03 -8.56 -22.78
C ASP A 21 -14.49 -9.89 -23.33
N GLN A 22 -13.42 -9.87 -24.12
CA GLN A 22 -12.84 -11.10 -24.66
C GLN A 22 -12.25 -11.99 -23.54
N PRO A 23 -12.00 -13.29 -23.82
CA PRO A 23 -11.43 -14.22 -22.83
C PRO A 23 -10.08 -13.77 -22.24
N ARG A 24 -9.38 -12.85 -22.90
CA ARG A 24 -8.14 -12.22 -22.46
C ARG A 24 -8.26 -10.71 -22.28
N GLY A 25 -9.47 -10.16 -22.35
CA GLY A 25 -9.73 -8.73 -22.14
C GLY A 25 -9.77 -8.39 -20.65
N ALA A 26 -9.61 -7.10 -20.33
CA ALA A 26 -9.47 -6.66 -18.96
C ALA A 26 -10.70 -6.93 -18.06
N PHE A 27 -11.91 -6.97 -18.60
CA PHE A 27 -13.11 -7.23 -17.77
C PHE A 27 -13.18 -8.69 -17.32
N THR A 28 -12.83 -9.63 -18.20
CA THR A 28 -12.70 -11.05 -17.83
C THR A 28 -11.66 -11.24 -16.71
N ALA A 29 -10.53 -10.53 -16.79
CA ALA A 29 -9.50 -10.56 -15.75
C ALA A 29 -9.99 -9.95 -14.42
N ALA A 30 -10.75 -8.85 -14.47
CA ALA A 30 -11.33 -8.22 -13.29
C ALA A 30 -12.34 -9.15 -12.59
N HIS A 31 -13.15 -9.89 -13.35
CA HIS A 31 -14.06 -10.90 -12.80
C HIS A 31 -13.30 -12.04 -12.11
N ALA A 32 -12.23 -12.55 -12.73
CA ALA A 32 -11.40 -13.59 -12.13
C ALA A 32 -10.71 -13.12 -10.84
N ALA A 33 -10.28 -11.85 -10.78
CA ALA A 33 -9.71 -11.25 -9.56
C ALA A 33 -10.75 -11.16 -8.44
N LYS A 34 -11.98 -10.76 -8.77
CA LYS A 34 -13.11 -10.73 -7.82
C LYS A 34 -13.39 -12.12 -7.22
N GLU A 35 -13.41 -13.16 -8.07
CA GLU A 35 -13.60 -14.55 -7.64
C GLU A 35 -12.52 -15.00 -6.65
N GLN A 36 -11.30 -14.49 -6.80
CA GLN A 36 -10.17 -14.75 -5.90
C GLN A 36 -10.11 -13.80 -4.70
N HIS A 37 -11.09 -12.90 -4.55
CA HIS A 37 -11.15 -11.87 -3.50
C HIS A 37 -9.93 -10.93 -3.51
N VAL A 38 -9.46 -10.62 -4.72
CA VAL A 38 -8.36 -9.69 -4.98
C VAL A 38 -8.94 -8.41 -5.58
N ALA A 39 -8.91 -7.31 -4.82
CA ALA A 39 -9.36 -6.02 -5.31
C ALA A 39 -8.32 -5.41 -6.26
N ILE A 40 -8.77 -4.77 -7.35
CA ILE A 40 -7.91 -4.05 -8.30
C ILE A 40 -8.21 -2.56 -8.19
N SER A 41 -7.23 -1.78 -7.73
CA SER A 41 -7.30 -0.32 -7.80
C SER A 41 -6.62 0.16 -9.07
N THR A 42 -7.27 1.03 -9.83
CA THR A 42 -6.76 1.53 -11.11
C THR A 42 -6.27 2.96 -10.96
N ILE A 43 -5.15 3.29 -11.61
CA ILE A 43 -4.59 4.64 -11.67
C ILE A 43 -4.41 4.98 -13.14
N SER A 44 -5.17 5.96 -13.63
CA SER A 44 -4.99 6.48 -14.98
C SER A 44 -4.01 7.65 -15.00
N PHE A 45 -3.09 7.58 -15.95
CA PHE A 45 -2.05 8.59 -16.18
C PHE A 45 -2.27 9.29 -17.50
N GLY A 46 -2.41 10.61 -17.45
CA GLY A 46 -2.42 11.42 -18.66
C GLY A 46 -3.37 12.60 -18.60
N THR A 47 -3.16 13.54 -19.49
CA THR A 47 -4.09 14.64 -19.75
C THR A 47 -5.04 14.25 -20.88
N PRO A 48 -6.28 14.77 -20.93
CA PRO A 48 -7.22 14.51 -22.04
C PRO A 48 -6.60 14.75 -23.43
N ASP A 49 -5.68 15.71 -23.53
CA ASP A 49 -4.96 16.08 -24.77
C ASP A 49 -3.52 15.52 -24.82
N GLY A 50 -3.22 14.46 -24.07
CA GLY A 50 -1.89 13.85 -24.02
C GLY A 50 -1.41 13.40 -25.40
N THR A 51 -0.21 13.82 -25.80
CA THR A 51 0.44 13.36 -27.04
C THR A 51 1.81 12.79 -26.72
N VAL A 52 2.15 11.65 -27.32
CA VAL A 52 3.51 11.10 -27.28
C VAL A 52 4.18 11.36 -28.61
N THR A 53 5.46 11.75 -28.56
CA THR A 53 6.25 12.02 -29.77
C THR A 53 6.96 10.73 -30.17
N LEU A 54 6.54 10.11 -31.28
CA LEU A 54 7.16 8.91 -31.83
C LEU A 54 7.86 9.31 -33.14
N GLY A 55 9.16 9.57 -33.07
CA GLY A 55 9.91 10.18 -34.18
C GLY A 55 9.47 11.63 -34.43
N ASP A 56 9.04 11.97 -35.65
CA ASP A 56 8.52 13.31 -36.01
C ASP A 56 6.98 13.40 -35.96
N THR A 57 6.28 12.36 -35.48
CA THR A 57 4.81 12.34 -35.44
C THR A 57 4.30 12.41 -34.00
N GLN A 58 3.41 13.37 -33.72
CA GLN A 58 2.63 13.36 -32.49
C GLN A 58 1.48 12.36 -32.62
N VAL A 59 1.44 11.39 -31.72
CA VAL A 59 0.35 10.43 -31.60
C VAL A 59 -0.47 10.80 -30.36
N PRO A 60 -1.78 11.09 -30.50
CA PRO A 60 -2.64 11.32 -29.35
C PRO A 60 -2.83 10.02 -28.57
N VAL A 61 -2.65 10.09 -27.26
CA VAL A 61 -2.87 8.97 -26.33
C VAL A 61 -3.90 9.45 -25.29
N PRO A 62 -5.18 9.54 -25.68
CA PRO A 62 -6.22 9.91 -24.74
C PRO A 62 -6.37 8.81 -23.69
N VAL A 63 -6.46 9.23 -22.43
CA VAL A 63 -6.77 8.36 -21.31
C VAL A 63 -8.16 7.75 -21.46
N ASP A 64 -8.28 6.43 -21.28
CA ASP A 64 -9.57 5.72 -21.25
C ASP A 64 -9.97 5.45 -19.80
N ASP A 65 -10.30 6.53 -19.09
CA ASP A 65 -10.71 6.49 -17.68
C ASP A 65 -11.94 5.59 -17.47
N SER A 66 -12.84 5.53 -18.47
CA SER A 66 -14.09 4.77 -18.38
C SER A 66 -13.86 3.24 -18.28
N THR A 67 -12.88 2.73 -19.02
CA THR A 67 -12.54 1.30 -19.00
C THR A 67 -11.86 0.93 -17.68
N LEU A 68 -10.93 1.76 -17.21
CA LEU A 68 -10.21 1.56 -15.94
C LEU A 68 -11.14 1.66 -14.74
N GLN A 69 -12.12 2.56 -14.77
CA GLN A 69 -13.13 2.67 -13.74
C GLN A 69 -14.00 1.39 -13.67
N THR A 70 -14.40 0.86 -14.82
CA THR A 70 -15.18 -0.38 -14.90
C THR A 70 -14.42 -1.57 -14.30
N ILE A 71 -13.11 -1.68 -14.54
CA ILE A 71 -12.24 -2.74 -13.97
C ILE A 71 -12.21 -2.70 -12.44
N SER A 72 -12.03 -1.51 -11.86
CA SER A 72 -12.04 -1.35 -10.40
C SER A 72 -13.41 -1.67 -9.80
N GLU A 73 -14.50 -1.25 -10.43
CA GLU A 73 -15.87 -1.54 -9.96
C GLU A 73 -16.20 -3.03 -9.99
N ILE A 74 -15.77 -3.74 -11.04
CA ILE A 74 -15.96 -5.19 -11.15
C ILE A 74 -15.23 -5.92 -10.01
N SER A 75 -13.95 -5.60 -9.81
CA SER A 75 -13.09 -6.27 -8.82
C SER A 75 -13.35 -5.82 -7.37
N GLY A 76 -14.03 -4.68 -7.18
CA GLY A 76 -14.30 -4.09 -5.87
C GLY A 76 -13.15 -3.21 -5.33
N GLY A 77 -12.30 -2.68 -6.20
CA GLY A 77 -11.29 -1.68 -5.86
C GLY A 77 -11.72 -0.24 -6.20
N GLU A 78 -10.77 0.69 -6.21
CA GLU A 78 -11.01 2.12 -6.43
C GLU A 78 -10.32 2.62 -7.70
N ALA A 79 -10.97 3.53 -8.44
CA ALA A 79 -10.39 4.21 -9.58
C ALA A 79 -9.82 5.56 -9.16
N PHE A 80 -8.58 5.82 -9.55
CA PHE A 80 -7.89 7.07 -9.35
C PHE A 80 -7.48 7.66 -10.69
N HIS A 81 -7.68 8.96 -10.83
CA HIS A 81 -7.21 9.72 -11.97
C HIS A 81 -6.07 10.62 -11.51
N ALA A 82 -4.85 10.40 -12.00
CA ALA A 82 -3.69 11.22 -11.66
C ALA A 82 -3.48 12.27 -12.75
N SER A 83 -4.22 13.38 -12.65
CA SER A 83 -4.05 14.54 -13.54
C SER A 83 -2.77 15.34 -13.25
N THR A 84 -2.17 15.14 -12.06
CA THR A 84 -1.01 15.89 -11.55
C THR A 84 -0.16 15.04 -10.60
N LEU A 85 1.14 15.36 -10.48
CA LEU A 85 2.12 14.65 -9.63
C LEU A 85 1.71 14.60 -8.14
N ASP A 86 0.98 15.62 -7.67
CA ASP A 86 0.50 15.71 -6.28
C ASP A 86 -0.60 14.69 -5.97
N GLN A 87 -1.49 14.39 -6.93
CA GLN A 87 -2.50 13.33 -6.77
C GLN A 87 -1.86 11.95 -6.71
N LEU A 88 -0.78 11.72 -7.46
CA LEU A 88 -0.07 10.45 -7.45
C LEU A 88 0.56 10.15 -6.07
N ASN A 89 1.20 11.16 -5.46
CA ASN A 89 1.74 11.02 -4.10
C ASN A 89 0.63 10.68 -3.09
N HIS A 90 -0.55 11.29 -3.24
CA HIS A 90 -1.66 11.02 -2.33
C HIS A 90 -2.25 9.60 -2.47
N VAL A 91 -2.28 9.07 -3.70
CA VAL A 91 -2.68 7.68 -3.98
C VAL A 91 -1.67 6.69 -3.41
N TYR A 92 -0.36 6.94 -3.60
CA TYR A 92 0.67 6.10 -2.99
C TYR A 92 0.65 6.13 -1.45
N ASP A 93 0.42 7.29 -0.83
CA ASP A 93 0.24 7.40 0.64
C ASP A 93 -0.96 6.57 1.13
N THR A 94 -2.06 6.58 0.37
CA THR A 94 -3.28 5.84 0.72
C THR A 94 -3.07 4.33 0.57
N LEU A 95 -2.43 3.88 -0.52
CA LEU A 95 -2.09 2.48 -0.74
C LEU A 95 -1.06 1.97 0.28
N GLN A 96 -0.11 2.80 0.69
CA GLN A 96 0.85 2.48 1.75
C GLN A 96 0.14 2.22 3.10
N SER A 97 -0.97 2.91 3.37
CA SER A 97 -1.79 2.68 4.57
C SER A 97 -2.57 1.36 4.54
N ILE A 98 -3.00 0.91 3.36
CA ILE A 98 -3.74 -0.35 3.16
C ILE A 98 -2.80 -1.56 3.22
N ILE A 99 -1.55 -1.39 2.80
CA ILE A 99 -0.50 -2.43 2.82
C ILE A 99 0.23 -2.48 4.18
N GLY A 100 0.29 -1.35 4.90
CA GLY A 100 1.25 -1.14 5.98
C GLY A 100 0.68 -1.22 7.39
N TYR A 101 0.41 -2.42 7.90
CA TYR A 101 0.61 -2.73 9.32
C TYR A 101 1.21 -4.13 9.43
N ASP A 102 2.53 -4.23 9.35
CA ASP A 102 3.21 -5.46 9.73
C ASP A 102 3.42 -5.44 11.24
N SER A 103 2.67 -6.28 11.96
CA SER A 103 2.80 -6.42 13.41
C SER A 103 4.11 -7.16 13.73
N VAL A 104 5.20 -6.41 13.79
CA VAL A 104 6.49 -6.93 14.25
C VAL A 104 6.34 -7.26 15.74
N PRO A 105 6.68 -8.49 16.19
CA PRO A 105 6.74 -8.78 17.61
C PRO A 105 7.74 -7.82 18.28
N ALA A 106 7.20 -6.84 19.00
CA ALA A 106 8.02 -5.89 19.74
C ALA A 106 8.70 -6.63 20.91
N ASP A 107 10.01 -6.40 21.06
CA ASP A 107 10.79 -7.01 22.12
C ASP A 107 10.33 -6.43 23.48
N ALA A 108 9.50 -7.20 24.20
CA ALA A 108 8.90 -6.79 25.47
C ALA A 108 9.88 -6.88 26.66
N SER A 109 11.17 -7.13 26.41
CA SER A 109 12.22 -7.28 27.43
C SER A 109 12.63 -5.95 28.08
N ALA A 110 12.47 -4.82 27.39
CA ALA A 110 12.86 -3.49 27.87
C ALA A 110 12.26 -3.07 29.24
N PRO A 111 10.94 -3.21 29.50
CA PRO A 111 10.37 -2.90 30.82
C PRO A 111 10.89 -3.82 31.94
N TRP A 112 11.09 -5.11 31.65
CA TRP A 112 11.62 -6.07 32.62
C TRP A 112 13.08 -5.80 32.97
N ALA A 113 13.90 -5.40 31.99
CA ALA A 113 15.27 -4.97 32.22
C ALA A 113 15.35 -3.70 33.10
N ARG A 114 14.43 -2.75 32.92
CA ARG A 114 14.36 -1.56 33.78
C ARG A 114 13.96 -1.92 35.21
N LEU A 115 13.00 -2.83 35.37
CA LEU A 115 12.55 -3.29 36.68
C LEU A 115 13.67 -4.01 37.45
N SER A 116 14.45 -4.87 36.79
CA SER A 116 15.55 -5.59 37.44
C SER A 116 16.65 -4.64 37.92
N VAL A 117 16.99 -3.62 37.14
CA VAL A 117 17.93 -2.57 37.54
C VAL A 117 17.43 -1.82 38.78
N LEU A 118 16.14 -1.45 38.82
CA LEU A 118 15.55 -0.79 39.99
C LEU A 118 15.62 -1.65 41.25
N ILE A 119 15.32 -2.95 41.13
CA ILE A 119 15.40 -3.89 42.25
C ILE A 119 16.84 -4.02 42.75
N LEU A 120 17.83 -4.11 41.84
CA LEU A 120 19.25 -4.18 42.21
C LEU A 120 19.71 -2.92 42.96
N VAL A 121 19.32 -1.74 42.48
CA VAL A 121 19.63 -0.47 43.15
C VAL A 121 18.99 -0.41 44.55
N ALA A 122 17.74 -0.84 44.68
CA ALA A 122 17.05 -0.89 45.97
C ALA A 122 17.72 -1.87 46.95
N ALA A 123 18.13 -3.05 46.46
CA ALA A 123 18.82 -4.06 47.26
C ALA A 123 20.18 -3.56 47.76
N LEU A 124 20.97 -2.90 46.90
CA LEU A 124 22.24 -2.27 47.29
C LEU A 124 22.03 -1.16 48.31
N GLY A 125 21.01 -0.32 48.12
CA GLY A 125 20.63 0.72 49.09
C GLY A 125 20.25 0.13 50.45
N ALA A 126 19.41 -0.91 50.46
CA ALA A 126 19.01 -1.60 51.67
C ALA A 126 20.21 -2.25 52.38
N ALA A 127 21.12 -2.89 51.64
CA ALA A 127 22.32 -3.51 52.19
C ALA A 127 23.21 -2.49 52.92
N VAL A 128 23.44 -1.31 52.33
CA VAL A 128 24.21 -0.23 52.98
C VAL A 128 23.51 0.28 54.23
N VAL A 129 22.19 0.41 54.22
CA VAL A 129 21.42 0.86 55.39
C VAL A 129 21.45 -0.16 56.53
N VAL A 130 21.37 -1.46 56.21
CA VAL A 130 21.43 -2.55 57.19
C VAL A 130 22.83 -2.69 57.78
N ASP A 131 23.88 -2.64 56.95
CA ASP A 131 25.28 -2.70 57.41
C ASP A 131 25.63 -1.53 58.34
N ARG A 132 25.09 -0.33 58.07
CA ARG A 132 25.23 0.83 58.97
C ARG A 132 24.48 0.71 60.30
N ARG A 133 23.48 -0.19 60.41
CA ARG A 133 22.68 -0.39 61.63
C ARG A 133 23.24 -1.46 62.55
N LEU A 134 24.22 -2.24 62.11
CA LEU A 134 24.92 -3.23 62.92
C LEU A 134 26.28 -2.65 63.35
N PRO A 135 26.42 -2.11 64.57
CA PRO A 135 27.75 -1.81 65.10
C PRO A 135 28.51 -3.15 65.20
N ARG A 136 29.68 -3.21 64.55
CA ARG A 136 30.65 -4.29 64.73
C ARG A 136 31.28 -4.21 66.13
#